data_AF-A0A840A2G9-F1
#
_entry.id   AF-A0A840A2G9-F1
#
_cell.length_a   1.000
_cell.length_b   1.000
_cell.length_c   1.000
_cell.angle_alpha   90.00
_cell.angle_beta   90.00
_cell.angle_gamma   90.00
#
_symmetry.space_group_name_H-M   'P 1'
#
loop_
_entity.id
_entity.type
_entity.pdbx_description
1 polymer ?
#
loop_
_entity_poly.entity_id
_entity_poly.type
_entity_poly.pdbx_seq_one_letter_code
_entity_poly.pdbx_strand_id
1 'polypeptide(L)' 'MSVAPIPPPPTRPHEDECCRRGCDPCIFDYYDRALDRWSERVRKLDADPDAILRTLSPPTP' A
#
# COMPACT_ATOMS: atom_id res chain seq x y z
N MET A 1 7.60 -7.71 -25.94
CA MET A 1 6.56 -7.62 -24.90
C MET A 1 7.13 -6.81 -23.76
N SER A 2 6.73 -5.55 -23.63
CA SER A 2 7.19 -4.72 -22.51
C SER A 2 6.35 -5.11 -21.30
N VAL A 3 6.91 -5.94 -20.42
CA VAL A 3 6.33 -6.13 -19.09
C VAL A 3 6.38 -4.75 -18.42
N ALA A 4 5.21 -4.15 -18.18
CA ALA A 4 5.17 -2.91 -17.44
C ALA A 4 5.72 -3.21 -16.04
N PRO A 5 6.64 -2.38 -15.52
CA PRO A 5 7.18 -2.59 -14.18
C PRO A 5 6.04 -2.55 -13.16
N ILE A 6 6.14 -3.40 -12.13
CA ILE A 6 5.17 -3.41 -11.06
C ILE A 6 5.23 -2.03 -10.36
N PRO A 7 4.08 -1.36 -10.17
CA PRO A 7 4.07 -0.09 -9.46
C PRO A 7 4.53 -0.30 -8.00
N PRO A 8 5.26 0.66 -7.40
CA PRO A 8 5.55 0.60 -5.98
C PRO A 8 4.24 0.70 -5.17
N PRO A 9 4.14 0.02 -4.01
CA PRO A 9 2.97 0.15 -3.15
C PRO A 9 2.87 1.55 -2.56
N PRO A 10 1.67 1.95 -2.11
CA PRO A 10 1.51 3.18 -1.37
C PRO A 10 2.34 3.14 -0.07
N THR A 11 2.92 4.28 0.28
CA THR A 11 3.62 4.46 1.56
C THR A 11 2.60 4.54 2.68
N ARG A 12 2.80 3.77 3.75
CA ARG A 12 1.95 3.85 4.93
C ARG A 12 2.15 5.21 5.61
N PRO A 13 1.08 5.98 5.89
CA PRO A 13 1.19 7.25 6.58
C PRO A 13 1.71 7.04 8.02
N HIS A 14 2.47 8.00 8.52
CA HIS A 14 2.91 8.01 9.91
C HIS A 14 1.76 8.38 10.84
N GLU A 15 1.83 7.94 12.10
CA GLU A 15 0.82 8.30 13.10
C GLU A 15 0.72 9.81 13.36
N ASP A 16 1.80 10.55 13.12
CA ASP A 16 1.82 12.01 13.27
C ASP A 16 1.16 12.75 12.11
N GLU A 17 0.96 12.08 10.97
CA GLU A 17 0.15 12.61 9.87
C GLU A 17 -1.35 12.42 10.13
N CYS A 18 -1.71 11.57 11.11
CA CYS A 18 -3.09 11.45 11.55
C CYS A 18 -3.49 12.70 12.36
N CYS A 19 -4.61 13.31 11.98
CA CYS A 19 -5.17 14.47 12.68
C CYS A 19 -5.49 14.21 14.16
N ARG A 20 -5.51 12.93 14.61
CA ARG A 20 -5.87 12.44 15.98
C ARG A 20 -7.17 13.04 16.55
N ARG A 21 -8.04 13.54 15.68
CA ARG A 21 -9.29 14.25 16.01
C ARG A 21 -10.55 13.47 15.69
N GLY A 22 -10.41 12.23 15.22
CA GLY A 22 -11.53 11.40 14.75
C GLY A 22 -12.03 11.80 13.36
N CYS A 23 -11.13 12.22 12.47
CA CYS A 23 -11.50 12.53 11.08
C CYS A 23 -11.98 11.26 10.34
N ASP A 24 -13.12 11.34 9.66
CA ASP A 24 -13.65 10.29 8.77
C ASP A 24 -13.93 10.89 7.37
N PRO A 25 -13.29 10.39 6.29
CA PRO A 25 -12.30 9.32 6.28
C PRO A 25 -10.93 9.74 6.83
N CYS A 26 -10.30 8.84 7.59
CA CYS A 26 -8.95 8.99 8.14
C CYS A 26 -7.88 8.86 7.03
N ILE A 27 -6.67 9.36 7.28
CA ILE A 27 -5.52 9.14 6.39
C ILE A 27 -5.22 7.65 6.18
N PHE A 28 -5.47 6.81 7.19
CA PHE A 28 -5.36 5.37 7.08
C PHE A 28 -6.43 4.77 6.15
N ASP A 29 -7.65 5.29 6.15
CA ASP A 29 -8.69 4.84 5.21
C ASP A 29 -8.34 5.16 3.76
N TYR A 30 -7.72 6.34 3.53
CA TYR A 30 -7.19 6.67 2.21
C TYR A 30 -6.05 5.74 1.80
N TYR A 31 -5.17 5.40 2.75
CA TYR A 31 -4.10 4.44 2.53
C TYR A 31 -4.65 3.05 2.17
N ASP A 32 -5.62 2.53 2.92
CA ASP A 32 -6.23 1.22 2.64
C ASP A 32 -6.90 1.19 1.27
N ARG A 33 -7.63 2.24 0.89
CA ARG A 33 -8.22 2.37 -0.45
C ARG A 33 -7.17 2.41 -1.56
N ALA A 34 -6.03 3.08 -1.31
CA ALA A 34 -4.93 3.12 -2.27
C ALA A 34 -4.23 1.75 -2.37
N LEU A 35 -4.09 1.05 -1.24
CA LEU A 35 -3.48 -0.26 -1.16
C LEU A 35 -4.33 -1.32 -1.87
N ASP A 36 -5.65 -1.25 -1.74
CA ASP A 36 -6.60 -2.10 -2.44
C ASP A 36 -6.47 -1.96 -3.97
N ARG A 37 -6.54 -0.72 -4.48
CA ARG A 37 -6.34 -0.42 -5.91
C ARG A 37 -4.97 -0.87 -6.43
N TRP A 38 -3.92 -0.68 -5.63
CA TRP A 38 -2.59 -1.15 -5.97
C TRP A 38 -2.55 -2.68 -6.05
N SER A 39 -3.11 -3.37 -5.06
CA SER A 39 -3.15 -4.83 -4.99
C SER A 39 -3.88 -5.43 -6.20
N GLU A 40 -5.01 -4.84 -6.61
CA GLU A 40 -5.70 -5.23 -7.85
C GLU A 40 -4.81 -5.07 -9.08
N ARG A 41 -4.06 -3.97 -9.18
CA ARG A 41 -3.17 -3.70 -10.31
C ARG A 41 -1.98 -4.67 -10.34
N VAL A 42 -1.41 -5.01 -9.18
CA VAL A 42 -0.32 -5.99 -9.06
C VAL A 42 -0.81 -7.38 -9.48
N ARG A 43 -2.00 -7.79 -9.02
CA ARG A 43 -2.63 -9.06 -9.44
C ARG A 43 -2.88 -9.11 -10.95
N LYS A 44 -3.29 -7.99 -11.57
CA LYS A 44 -3.42 -7.89 -13.04
C LYS A 44 -2.10 -8.01 -13.79
N LEU A 45 -0.97 -7.78 -13.12
CA LEU A 45 0.38 -7.93 -13.65
C LEU A 45 0.96 -9.32 -13.36
N ASP A 46 0.15 -10.28 -12.91
CA ASP A 46 0.55 -11.65 -12.56
C ASP A 46 1.60 -11.71 -11.43
N ALA A 47 1.53 -10.75 -10.50
CA ALA A 47 2.43 -10.67 -9.35
C ALA A 47 1.69 -10.77 -8.01
N ASP A 48 2.42 -11.10 -6.96
CA ASP A 48 1.89 -11.23 -5.60
C ASP A 48 2.10 -9.93 -4.79
N PRO A 49 1.04 -9.16 -4.50
CA PRO A 49 1.14 -7.95 -3.69
C PRO A 49 1.64 -8.24 -2.27
N ASP A 50 1.25 -9.37 -1.67
CA ASP A 50 1.67 -9.75 -0.31
C ASP A 50 3.18 -10.01 -0.26
N ALA A 51 3.74 -10.69 -1.27
CA ALA A 51 5.18 -10.91 -1.37
C ALA A 51 5.97 -9.58 -1.44
N ILE A 52 5.46 -8.60 -2.18
CA ILE A 52 6.08 -7.28 -2.28
C ILE A 52 6.01 -6.53 -0.95
N LEU A 53 4.86 -6.54 -0.27
CA LEU A 53 4.70 -5.88 1.03
C LEU A 53 5.60 -6.49 2.11
N ARG A 54 5.74 -7.82 2.13
CA ARG A 54 6.66 -8.52 3.04
C ARG A 54 8.11 -8.12 2.83
N THR A 55 8.51 -7.84 1.59
CA THR A 55 9.87 -7.39 1.27
C THR A 55 10.13 -5.96 1.77
N LEU A 56 9.08 -5.13 1.84
CA LEU A 56 9.19 -3.71 2.22
C LEU A 56 9.00 -3.45 3.71
N SER A 57 8.30 -4.33 4.42
CA SER A 57 8.18 -4.30 5.89
C SER A 57 9.00 -5.44 6.47
N PRO A 58 10.35 -5.30 6.59
CA PRO A 58 11.13 -6.29 7.29
C PRO A 58 10.64 -6.38 8.74
N PRO A 59 10.51 -7.60 9.31
CA PRO A 59 10.17 -7.75 10.72
C PRO A 59 11.25 -7.03 11.53
N THR A 60 10.82 -6.09 12.38
CA THR A 60 11.70 -5.51 13.38
C THR A 60 12.12 -6.64 14.33
N PRO A 61 13.43 -6.88 14.53
CA PRO A 61 13.91 -7.91 15.46
C PRO A 61 13.58 -7.61 16.92
#